data_AF-A0AAV2P8S2-F1
#
_entry.id   AF-A0AAV2P8S2-F1
#
_cell.length_a   1.000
_cell.length_b   1.000
_cell.length_c   1.000
_cell.angle_alpha   90.00
_cell.angle_beta   90.00
_cell.angle_gamma   90.00
#
_symmetry.space_group_name_H-M   'P 1'
#
loop_
_entity.id
_entity.type
_entity.pdbx_description
1 polymer ?
#
loop_
_entity_poly.entity_id
_entity_poly.type
_entity_poly.pdbx_seq_one_letter_code
_entity_poly.pdbx_strand_id
1 'polypeptide(L)'
;MRKGQELKNKLLSCSKIFSKSFEYNSVSKEHVDLEKKYQQLQRENSTLQSQIQEKEHKLLKLRTVSEAVCKEYEQLKHQYDVETNAMHKAMQQASQWYRQNRELKRRSQIIAQKVLHSNPEQLLDFDLSDEVDTSSFEDLDELRQTVKELSGEIARLQTELHSARLQEFEAQEQVTQLTTQLEEERTLRQKGEEKINEMKVHKGNMERVTKMVAEEVQVLKTQCDRERENAKILKIEAEKVQKERNVLAHQSALLMAEVGDDPNGRLLAVLQEVESLKRLLEEEQQNHASQVQMLQEKLEEKESNVEFEIVEEKLKLAESELEVVLQRAERAEKAMEELENVVRCLKQKVSELEEKVSKPPPPPLPPPLPPLSMSMAGHSSIKLLTKEKLISERSAVRDMENMLGITPKKTPAVAQQPAIDDIISQIKGGRFTLKHTDKQREEERKRRQEAENTSPAVSEMLNILGTMRRRAKPIRQSFKFADAPS
;
A
#
# COMPACT_ATOMS: atom_id res chain seq x y z
N MET A 1 -12.38 74.31 -68.30
CA MET A 1 -11.01 73.74 -68.27
C MET A 1 -10.42 73.71 -66.86
N ARG A 2 -10.10 74.84 -66.18
CA ARG A 2 -9.42 74.83 -64.85
C ARG A 2 -10.14 74.04 -63.74
N LYS A 3 -11.46 74.21 -63.56
CA LYS A 3 -12.24 73.49 -62.53
C LYS A 3 -12.23 71.96 -62.72
N GLY A 4 -12.22 71.47 -63.96
CA GLY A 4 -12.15 70.04 -64.27
C GLY A 4 -10.78 69.43 -63.96
N GLN A 5 -9.70 70.16 -64.23
CA GLN A 5 -8.33 69.76 -63.85
C GLN A 5 -8.18 69.63 -62.33
N GLU A 6 -8.78 70.57 -61.58
CA GLU A 6 -8.72 70.61 -60.12
C GLU A 6 -9.48 69.44 -59.46
N LEU A 7 -10.67 69.12 -59.99
CA LEU A 7 -11.43 67.92 -59.58
C LEU A 7 -10.66 66.64 -59.87
N LYS A 8 -10.01 66.53 -61.03
CA LYS A 8 -9.19 65.37 -61.39
C LYS A 8 -7.98 65.19 -60.44
N ASN A 9 -7.33 66.30 -60.06
CA ASN A 9 -6.23 66.29 -59.10
C ASN A 9 -6.72 65.92 -57.68
N LYS A 10 -7.88 66.41 -57.25
CA LYS A 10 -8.49 66.05 -55.95
C LYS A 10 -8.88 64.57 -55.90
N LEU A 11 -9.44 64.02 -56.98
CA LEU A 11 -9.80 62.61 -57.08
C LEU A 11 -8.55 61.70 -57.04
N LEU A 12 -7.50 62.07 -57.78
CA LEU A 12 -6.23 61.36 -57.78
C LEU A 12 -5.55 61.40 -56.41
N SER A 13 -5.63 62.54 -55.71
CA SER A 13 -5.14 62.68 -54.33
C SER A 13 -5.92 61.77 -53.37
N CYS A 14 -7.25 61.76 -53.44
CA CYS A 14 -8.08 60.88 -52.61
C CYS A 14 -7.79 59.39 -52.86
N SER A 15 -7.64 58.98 -54.13
CA SER A 15 -7.28 57.60 -54.49
C SER A 15 -5.92 57.19 -53.92
N LYS A 16 -4.91 58.07 -53.98
CA LYS A 16 -3.59 57.83 -53.36
C LYS A 16 -3.67 57.73 -51.84
N ILE A 17 -4.46 58.56 -51.19
CA ILE A 17 -4.66 58.53 -49.72
C ILE A 17 -5.34 57.22 -49.31
N PHE A 18 -6.37 56.80 -50.05
CA PHE A 18 -7.07 55.55 -49.76
C PHE A 18 -6.16 54.32 -49.94
N SER A 19 -5.36 54.28 -51.02
CA SER A 19 -4.38 53.21 -51.24
C SER A 19 -3.35 53.14 -50.11
N LYS A 20 -2.80 54.28 -49.68
CA LYS A 20 -1.87 54.35 -48.54
C LYS A 20 -2.53 53.92 -47.22
N SER A 21 -3.79 54.30 -47.01
CA SER A 21 -4.53 53.90 -45.80
C SER A 21 -4.81 52.39 -45.79
N PHE A 22 -5.12 51.80 -46.94
CA PHE A 22 -5.30 50.36 -47.07
C PHE A 22 -3.99 49.60 -46.82
N GLU A 23 -2.88 50.04 -47.42
CA GLU A 23 -1.54 49.49 -47.16
C GLU A 23 -1.15 49.62 -45.68
N TYR A 24 -1.36 50.79 -45.08
CA TYR A 24 -1.08 51.01 -43.65
C TYR A 24 -1.88 50.06 -42.75
N ASN A 25 -3.17 49.85 -43.05
CA ASN A 25 -3.99 48.89 -42.30
C ASN A 25 -3.51 47.44 -42.49
N SER A 26 -3.08 47.06 -43.70
CA SER A 26 -2.52 45.72 -43.95
C SER A 26 -1.21 45.50 -43.17
N VAL A 27 -0.29 46.46 -43.23
CA VAL A 27 0.99 46.41 -42.51
C VAL A 27 0.78 46.44 -41.00
N SER A 28 -0.19 47.23 -40.50
CA SER A 28 -0.53 47.27 -39.08
C SER A 28 -1.05 45.92 -38.58
N LYS A 29 -1.89 45.24 -39.37
CA LYS A 29 -2.38 43.90 -39.05
C LYS A 29 -1.24 42.88 -39.03
N GLU A 30 -0.37 42.91 -40.03
CA GLU A 30 0.83 42.04 -40.09
C GLU A 30 1.76 42.28 -38.90
N HIS A 31 1.98 43.53 -38.48
CA HIS A 31 2.77 43.86 -37.30
C HIS A 31 2.17 43.27 -36.02
N VAL A 32 0.86 43.40 -35.83
CA VAL A 32 0.16 42.82 -34.68
C VAL A 32 0.26 41.29 -34.67
N ASP A 33 0.13 40.64 -35.83
CA ASP A 33 0.26 39.19 -35.94
C ASP A 33 1.71 38.72 -35.70
N LEU A 34 2.72 39.48 -36.16
CA LEU A 34 4.12 39.23 -35.88
C LEU A 34 4.42 39.36 -34.38
N GLU A 35 3.88 40.39 -33.73
CA GLU A 35 4.09 40.64 -32.32
C GLU A 35 3.47 39.55 -31.43
N LYS A 36 2.28 39.06 -31.79
CA LYS A 36 1.68 37.88 -31.15
C LYS A 36 2.55 36.63 -31.30
N LYS A 37 3.09 36.38 -32.50
CA LYS A 37 4.00 35.26 -32.75
C LYS A 37 5.30 35.39 -31.96
N TYR A 38 5.88 36.58 -31.89
CA TYR A 38 7.07 36.85 -31.09
C TYR A 38 6.82 36.57 -29.61
N GLN A 39 5.73 37.07 -29.04
CA GLN A 39 5.36 36.81 -27.65
C GLN A 39 5.09 35.32 -27.38
N GLN A 40 4.47 34.60 -28.33
CA GLN A 40 4.26 33.16 -28.23
C GLN A 40 5.59 32.41 -28.19
N LEU A 41 6.49 32.69 -29.15
CA LEU A 41 7.82 32.08 -29.21
C LEU A 41 8.67 32.41 -27.96
N GLN A 42 8.53 33.62 -27.42
CA GLN A 42 9.22 34.02 -26.20
C GLN A 42 8.75 33.19 -25.00
N ARG A 43 7.44 32.98 -24.85
CA ARG A 43 6.86 32.13 -23.78
C ARG A 43 7.28 30.67 -23.93
N GLU A 44 7.29 30.15 -25.16
CA GLU A 44 7.77 28.80 -25.46
C GLU A 44 9.26 28.64 -25.13
N ASN A 45 10.09 29.61 -25.48
CA ASN A 45 11.53 29.60 -25.18
C ASN A 45 11.78 29.61 -23.67
N SER A 46 11.09 30.48 -22.92
CA SER A 46 11.19 30.49 -21.45
C SER A 46 10.75 29.16 -20.82
N THR A 47 9.72 28.51 -21.38
CA THR A 47 9.26 27.20 -20.92
C THR A 47 10.31 26.12 -21.21
N LEU A 48 10.87 26.10 -22.42
CA LEU A 48 11.93 25.16 -22.80
C LEU A 48 13.20 25.35 -21.97
N GLN A 49 13.61 26.59 -21.69
CA GLN A 49 14.74 26.88 -20.80
C GLN A 49 14.52 26.33 -19.39
N SER A 50 13.32 26.52 -18.85
CA SER A 50 12.97 25.98 -17.52
C SER A 50 13.02 24.45 -17.50
N GLN A 51 12.52 23.80 -18.56
CA GLN A 51 12.59 22.35 -18.72
C GLN A 51 14.03 21.85 -18.85
N ILE A 52 14.89 22.55 -19.60
CA ILE A 52 16.32 22.21 -19.73
C ILE A 52 16.99 22.26 -18.35
N GLN A 53 16.80 23.35 -17.60
CA GLN A 53 17.38 23.48 -16.25
C GLN A 53 16.89 22.38 -15.30
N GLU A 54 15.60 22.03 -15.34
CA GLU A 54 15.06 20.95 -14.53
C GLU A 54 15.68 19.59 -14.91
N LYS A 55 15.87 19.33 -16.21
CA LYS A 55 16.50 18.11 -16.71
C LYS A 55 17.98 18.06 -16.34
N GLU A 56 18.71 19.17 -16.43
CA GLU A 56 20.10 19.28 -16.00
C GLU A 56 20.26 18.98 -14.50
N HIS A 57 19.38 19.53 -13.66
CA HIS A 57 19.39 19.26 -12.23
C HIS A 57 19.08 17.79 -11.90
N LYS A 58 18.11 17.17 -12.58
CA LYS A 58 17.81 15.74 -12.44
C LYS A 58 19.00 14.88 -12.88
N LEU A 59 19.66 15.27 -13.97
CA LEU A 59 20.82 14.57 -14.50
C LEU A 59 22.01 14.66 -13.55
N LEU A 60 22.24 15.84 -12.95
CA LEU A 60 23.29 16.02 -11.93
C LEU A 60 23.05 15.11 -10.72
N LYS A 61 21.81 15.06 -10.21
CA LYS A 61 21.44 14.15 -9.12
C LYS A 61 21.70 12.69 -9.45
N LEU A 62 21.30 12.26 -10.65
CA LEU A 62 21.55 10.89 -11.12
C LEU A 62 23.05 10.58 -11.23
N ARG A 63 23.86 11.51 -11.73
CA ARG A 63 25.32 11.35 -11.77
C ARG A 63 25.92 11.20 -10.37
N THR A 64 25.56 12.07 -9.43
CA THR A 64 26.08 12.00 -8.07
C THR A 64 25.75 10.67 -7.39
N VAL A 65 24.51 10.19 -7.55
CA VAL A 65 24.11 8.89 -6.98
C VAL A 65 24.84 7.75 -7.69
N SER A 66 24.95 7.79 -9.02
CA SER A 66 25.69 6.78 -9.78
C SER A 66 27.16 6.69 -9.36
N GLU A 67 27.82 7.83 -9.17
CA GLU A 67 29.21 7.88 -8.71
C GLU A 67 29.37 7.32 -7.30
N ALA A 68 28.42 7.61 -6.40
CA ALA A 68 28.42 7.03 -5.05
C ALA A 68 28.27 5.51 -5.09
N VAL A 69 27.33 4.98 -5.88
CA VAL A 69 27.11 3.53 -6.04
C VAL A 69 28.33 2.84 -6.64
N CYS A 70 29.00 3.46 -7.62
CA CYS A 70 30.25 2.91 -8.17
C CYS A 70 31.34 2.79 -7.09
N LYS A 71 31.49 3.79 -6.22
CA LYS A 71 32.47 3.76 -5.12
C LYS A 71 32.16 2.66 -4.10
N GLU A 72 30.89 2.51 -3.73
CA GLU A 72 30.48 1.42 -2.83
C GLU A 72 30.73 0.04 -3.44
N TYR A 73 30.44 -0.12 -4.73
CA TYR A 73 30.74 -1.35 -5.46
C TYR A 73 32.25 -1.66 -5.47
N GLU A 74 33.09 -0.66 -5.74
CA GLU A 74 34.55 -0.82 -5.70
C GLU A 74 35.05 -1.19 -4.30
N GLN A 75 34.50 -0.57 -3.25
CA GLN A 75 34.83 -0.89 -1.87
C GLN A 75 34.43 -2.32 -1.50
N LEU A 76 33.21 -2.74 -1.86
CA LEU A 76 32.71 -4.08 -1.58
C LEU A 76 33.50 -5.15 -2.34
N LYS A 77 33.84 -4.87 -3.61
CA LYS A 77 34.72 -5.74 -4.40
C LYS A 77 36.09 -5.89 -3.75
N HIS A 78 36.69 -4.79 -3.29
CA HIS A 78 37.97 -4.84 -2.59
C HIS A 78 37.89 -5.69 -1.31
N GLN A 79 36.82 -5.52 -0.53
CA GLN A 79 36.58 -6.32 0.67
C GLN A 79 36.44 -7.82 0.34
N TYR A 80 35.65 -8.15 -0.68
CA TYR A 80 35.51 -9.53 -1.16
C TYR A 80 36.85 -10.14 -1.57
N ASP A 81 37.70 -9.39 -2.28
CA ASP A 81 39.03 -9.85 -2.69
C ASP A 81 39.93 -10.09 -1.47
N VAL A 82 39.88 -9.23 -0.45
CA VAL A 82 40.63 -9.39 0.80
C VAL A 82 40.15 -10.62 1.57
N GLU A 83 38.84 -10.79 1.76
CA GLU A 83 38.24 -11.93 2.45
C GLU A 83 38.54 -13.24 1.75
N THR A 84 38.39 -13.27 0.42
CA THR A 84 38.73 -14.44 -0.41
C THR A 84 40.20 -14.81 -0.24
N ASN A 85 41.11 -13.83 -0.29
CA ASN A 85 42.54 -14.08 -0.08
C ASN A 85 42.85 -14.57 1.34
N ALA A 86 42.20 -14.01 2.36
CA ALA A 86 42.33 -14.45 3.75
C ALA A 86 41.85 -15.90 3.92
N MET A 87 40.70 -16.24 3.34
CA MET A 87 40.15 -17.60 3.32
C MET A 87 41.12 -18.59 2.66
N HIS A 88 41.67 -18.26 1.49
CA HIS A 88 42.65 -19.11 0.80
C HIS A 88 43.91 -19.33 1.67
N LYS A 89 44.41 -18.30 2.34
CA LYS A 89 45.56 -18.41 3.27
C LYS A 89 45.22 -19.32 4.45
N ALA A 90 44.05 -19.16 5.06
CA ALA A 90 43.59 -20.01 6.15
C ALA A 90 43.47 -21.48 5.72
N MET A 91 42.92 -21.74 4.52
CA MET A 91 42.81 -23.09 3.97
C MET A 91 44.19 -23.73 3.71
N GLN A 92 45.17 -22.96 3.24
CA GLN A 92 46.54 -23.42 3.08
C GLN A 92 47.19 -23.77 4.42
N GLN A 93 47.02 -22.92 5.43
CA GLN A 93 47.52 -23.18 6.79
C GLN A 93 46.89 -24.43 7.39
N ALA A 94 45.56 -24.59 7.28
CA ALA A 94 44.87 -25.79 7.72
C ALA A 94 45.42 -27.05 7.02
N SER A 95 45.65 -26.97 5.71
CA SER A 95 46.24 -28.08 4.94
C SER A 95 47.66 -28.43 5.42
N GLN A 96 48.48 -27.43 5.77
CA GLN A 96 49.82 -27.65 6.36
C GLN A 96 49.71 -28.31 7.73
N TRP A 97 48.81 -27.84 8.59
CA TRP A 97 48.51 -28.43 9.89
C TRP A 97 48.09 -29.90 9.78
N TYR A 98 47.23 -30.23 8.81
CA TYR A 98 46.84 -31.62 8.53
C TYR A 98 48.05 -32.50 8.16
N ARG A 99 48.99 -32.00 7.35
CA ARG A 99 50.22 -32.74 7.00
C ARG A 99 51.10 -32.96 8.23
N GLN A 100 51.29 -31.94 9.05
CA GLN A 100 52.06 -32.02 10.29
C GLN A 100 51.45 -33.01 11.28
N ASN A 101 50.13 -32.95 11.50
CA ASN A 101 49.41 -33.90 12.35
C ASN A 101 49.50 -35.34 11.83
N ARG A 102 49.44 -35.54 10.52
CA ARG A 102 49.60 -36.87 9.92
C ARG A 102 51.00 -37.42 10.17
N GLU A 103 52.02 -36.58 10.04
CA GLU A 103 53.41 -36.97 10.33
C GLU A 103 53.62 -37.24 11.82
N LEU A 104 53.08 -36.41 12.71
CA LEU A 104 53.08 -36.65 14.15
C LEU A 104 52.40 -37.98 14.49
N LYS A 105 51.21 -38.26 13.94
CA LYS A 105 50.53 -39.55 14.14
C LYS A 105 51.40 -40.74 13.75
N ARG A 106 52.08 -40.67 12.59
CA ARG A 106 53.02 -41.74 12.18
C ARG A 106 54.18 -41.90 13.17
N ARG A 107 54.80 -40.79 13.59
CA ARG A 107 55.91 -40.82 14.55
C ARG A 107 55.47 -41.37 15.90
N SER A 108 54.33 -40.93 16.42
CA SER A 108 53.73 -41.44 17.65
C SER A 108 53.42 -42.93 17.54
N GLN A 109 52.90 -43.39 16.40
CA GLN A 109 52.63 -44.81 16.17
C GLN A 109 53.92 -45.65 16.15
N ILE A 110 55.00 -45.16 15.53
CA ILE A 110 56.31 -45.83 15.53
C ILE A 110 56.89 -45.92 16.94
N ILE A 111 56.79 -44.85 17.73
CA ILE A 111 57.25 -44.84 19.13
C ILE A 111 56.44 -45.85 19.95
N ALA A 112 55.11 -45.82 19.84
CA ALA A 112 54.24 -46.77 20.54
C ALA A 112 54.55 -48.22 20.14
N GLN A 113 54.79 -48.48 18.85
CA GLN A 113 55.20 -49.79 18.36
C GLN A 113 56.56 -50.20 18.93
N LYS A 114 57.55 -49.29 18.97
CA LYS A 114 58.88 -49.56 19.53
C LYS A 114 58.84 -49.82 21.03
N VAL A 115 57.94 -49.18 21.77
CA VAL A 115 57.68 -49.48 23.19
C VAL A 115 57.09 -50.89 23.34
N LEU A 116 56.14 -51.28 22.48
CA LEU A 116 55.60 -52.64 22.47
C LEU A 116 56.64 -53.72 22.12
N HIS A 117 57.57 -53.44 21.20
CA HIS A 117 58.56 -54.42 20.73
C HIS A 117 59.82 -54.49 21.60
N SER A 118 60.12 -53.45 22.38
CA SER A 118 61.26 -53.43 23.31
C SER A 118 60.99 -54.12 24.65
N ASN A 119 59.78 -54.65 24.89
CA ASN A 119 59.49 -55.44 26.10
C ASN A 119 58.26 -56.35 25.97
N PRO A 120 58.42 -57.63 25.58
CA PRO A 120 57.34 -58.60 25.66
C PRO A 120 57.41 -59.53 26.89
N GLU A 121 58.56 -59.71 27.56
CA GLU A 121 58.67 -60.62 28.71
C GLU A 121 59.85 -60.27 29.63
N GLN A 122 59.58 -60.19 30.95
CA GLN A 122 60.48 -60.05 32.13
C GLN A 122 60.81 -58.63 32.65
N LEU A 123 60.16 -58.28 33.77
CA LEU A 123 60.79 -58.07 35.09
C LEU A 123 59.68 -57.88 36.15
N LEU A 124 59.11 -59.00 36.64
CA LEU A 124 59.35 -59.64 37.95
C LEU A 124 58.47 -59.01 39.06
N ASP A 125 57.42 -59.71 39.49
CA ASP A 125 57.46 -60.71 40.59
C ASP A 125 57.41 -59.99 41.94
N PHE A 126 56.22 -59.91 42.54
CA PHE A 126 56.06 -59.57 43.95
C PHE A 126 55.24 -60.68 44.61
N ASP A 127 56.01 -61.60 45.19
CA ASP A 127 55.59 -62.70 46.02
C ASP A 127 54.87 -62.17 47.27
N LEU A 128 53.60 -62.55 47.44
CA LEU A 128 52.85 -62.31 48.67
C LEU A 128 53.20 -63.40 49.67
N SER A 129 54.31 -63.22 50.38
CA SER A 129 54.61 -63.97 51.60
C SER A 129 54.69 -63.04 52.81
N ASP A 130 53.77 -63.33 53.73
CA ASP A 130 53.59 -62.86 55.09
C ASP A 130 54.90 -62.89 55.90
N GLU A 131 55.44 -61.71 56.23
CA GLU A 131 56.29 -61.48 57.41
C GLU A 131 56.03 -60.03 57.89
N VAL A 132 55.65 -59.94 59.16
CA VAL A 132 55.23 -58.73 59.87
C VAL A 132 56.44 -57.81 60.13
N ASP A 133 56.17 -56.50 60.15
CA ASP A 133 57.03 -55.38 60.55
C ASP A 133 57.97 -54.78 59.48
N THR A 134 57.41 -53.98 58.55
CA THR A 134 57.90 -52.66 58.02
C THR A 134 57.25 -52.21 56.68
N SER A 135 56.35 -53.01 56.07
CA SER A 135 55.73 -52.78 54.75
C SER A 135 54.60 -51.72 54.65
N SER A 136 54.11 -51.18 55.78
CA SER A 136 52.98 -50.24 55.78
C SER A 136 53.28 -48.85 55.19
N PHE A 137 54.54 -48.54 54.85
CA PHE A 137 54.94 -47.21 54.40
C PHE A 137 55.01 -47.08 52.87
N GLU A 138 55.39 -48.15 52.14
CA GLU A 138 55.50 -48.13 50.66
C GLU A 138 54.14 -48.13 49.96
N ASP A 139 53.19 -48.97 50.36
CA ASP A 139 51.81 -48.97 49.84
C ASP A 139 51.11 -47.62 50.09
N LEU A 140 51.45 -46.97 51.20
CA LEU A 140 50.92 -45.67 51.58
C LEU A 140 51.51 -44.55 50.73
N ASP A 141 52.75 -44.68 50.27
CA ASP A 141 53.39 -43.76 49.33
C ASP A 141 52.89 -43.96 47.87
N GLU A 142 52.62 -45.19 47.43
CA GLU A 142 51.97 -45.46 46.14
C GLU A 142 50.53 -44.90 46.09
N LEU A 143 49.76 -45.08 47.17
CA LEU A 143 48.43 -44.49 47.28
C LEU A 143 48.49 -42.95 47.29
N ARG A 144 49.49 -42.35 47.93
CA ARG A 144 49.69 -40.89 47.88
C ARG A 144 50.02 -40.41 46.47
N GLN A 145 50.84 -41.17 45.73
CA GLN A 145 51.23 -40.84 44.36
C GLN A 145 50.03 -40.93 43.40
N THR A 146 49.24 -41.99 43.48
CA THR A 146 48.01 -42.14 42.67
C THR A 146 46.97 -41.06 42.99
N VAL A 147 46.77 -40.71 44.27
CA VAL A 147 45.90 -39.59 44.66
C VAL A 147 46.39 -38.27 44.09
N LYS A 148 47.71 -38.04 44.04
CA LYS A 148 48.30 -36.83 43.45
C LYS A 148 48.09 -36.78 41.94
N GLU A 149 48.24 -37.90 41.24
CA GLU A 149 48.00 -38.02 39.80
C GLU A 149 46.53 -37.80 39.45
N LEU A 150 45.61 -38.46 40.16
CA LEU A 150 44.17 -38.27 40.01
C LEU A 150 43.77 -36.81 40.32
N SER A 151 44.38 -36.19 41.32
CA SER A 151 44.14 -34.77 41.64
C SER A 151 44.62 -33.85 40.51
N GLY A 152 45.77 -34.17 39.90
CA GLY A 152 46.27 -33.45 38.72
C GLY A 152 45.36 -33.62 37.50
N GLU A 153 44.86 -34.82 37.28
CA GLU A 153 43.94 -35.12 36.19
C GLU A 153 42.58 -34.44 36.39
N ILE A 154 42.05 -34.40 37.61
CA ILE A 154 40.85 -33.63 37.96
C ILE A 154 41.06 -32.14 37.64
N ALA A 155 42.21 -31.57 38.00
CA ALA A 155 42.52 -30.17 37.69
C ALA A 155 42.59 -29.93 36.18
N ARG A 156 43.22 -30.83 35.42
CA ARG A 156 43.27 -30.77 33.95
C ARG A 156 41.88 -30.82 33.34
N LEU A 157 41.07 -31.81 33.70
CA LEU A 157 39.69 -31.96 33.21
C LEU A 157 38.81 -30.76 33.59
N GLN A 158 39.00 -30.18 34.77
CA GLN A 158 38.31 -28.95 35.16
C GLN A 158 38.69 -27.76 34.27
N THR A 159 39.99 -27.58 33.95
CA THR A 159 40.42 -26.52 33.02
C THR A 159 39.89 -26.74 31.60
N GLU A 160 39.88 -27.98 31.11
CA GLU A 160 39.32 -28.33 29.80
C GLU A 160 37.80 -28.08 29.75
N LEU A 161 37.06 -28.44 30.81
CA LEU A 161 35.63 -28.13 30.93
C LEU A 161 35.37 -26.62 30.90
N HIS A 162 36.17 -25.82 31.61
CA HIS A 162 36.04 -24.36 31.60
C HIS A 162 36.36 -23.76 30.22
N SER A 163 37.39 -24.26 29.54
CA SER A 163 37.73 -23.85 28.18
C SER A 163 36.63 -24.20 27.19
N ALA A 164 36.07 -25.41 27.28
CA ALA A 164 34.98 -25.86 26.40
C ALA A 164 33.71 -25.02 26.61
N ARG A 165 33.37 -24.70 27.86
CA ARG A 165 32.25 -23.79 28.18
C ARG A 165 32.45 -22.40 27.60
N LEU A 166 33.65 -21.85 27.65
CA LEU A 166 33.94 -20.54 27.06
C LEU A 166 33.76 -20.57 25.53
N GLN A 167 34.28 -21.61 24.87
CA GLN A 167 34.09 -21.81 23.43
C GLN A 167 32.61 -21.99 23.06
N GLU A 168 31.82 -22.68 23.90
CA GLU A 168 30.37 -22.79 23.72
C GLU A 168 29.69 -21.42 23.78
N PHE A 169 30.05 -20.57 24.74
CA PHE A 169 29.51 -19.21 24.83
C PHE A 169 29.89 -18.34 23.62
N GLU A 170 31.14 -18.41 23.17
CA GLU A 170 31.60 -17.68 21.97
C GLU A 170 30.85 -18.16 20.72
N ALA A 171 30.64 -19.47 20.56
CA ALA A 171 29.88 -20.03 19.46
C ALA A 171 28.39 -19.62 19.53
N GLN A 172 27.78 -19.63 20.72
CA GLN A 172 26.40 -19.18 20.92
C GLN A 172 26.23 -17.68 20.60
N GLU A 173 27.20 -16.85 20.97
CA GLU A 173 27.20 -15.43 20.63
C GLU A 173 27.26 -15.25 19.10
N GLN A 174 28.16 -15.95 18.42
CA GLN A 174 28.26 -15.91 16.95
C GLN A 174 26.98 -16.38 16.25
N VAL A 175 26.37 -17.47 16.73
CA VAL A 175 25.09 -17.97 16.21
C VAL A 175 24.00 -16.91 16.36
N THR A 176 23.96 -16.23 17.51
CA THR A 176 22.98 -15.16 17.76
C THR A 176 23.20 -13.98 16.79
N GLN A 177 24.44 -13.53 16.62
CA GLN A 177 24.79 -12.44 15.71
C GLN A 177 24.46 -12.77 14.24
N LEU A 178 24.80 -13.97 13.78
CA LEU A 178 24.48 -14.43 12.43
C LEU A 178 22.98 -14.59 12.22
N THR A 179 22.25 -15.05 13.23
CA THR A 179 20.78 -15.16 13.17
C THR A 179 20.13 -13.79 13.06
N THR A 180 20.60 -12.79 13.83
CA THR A 180 20.08 -11.42 13.71
C THR A 180 20.36 -10.81 12.34
N GLN A 181 21.58 -10.99 11.81
CA GLN A 181 21.93 -10.51 10.47
C GLN A 181 21.09 -11.18 9.37
N LEU A 182 20.86 -12.49 9.48
CA LEU A 182 20.00 -13.23 8.55
C LEU A 182 18.56 -12.71 8.57
N GLU A 183 18.03 -12.42 9.76
CA GLU A 183 16.68 -11.90 9.91
C GLU A 183 16.56 -10.47 9.34
N GLU A 184 17.56 -9.62 9.57
CA GLU A 184 17.64 -8.28 8.97
C GLU A 184 17.66 -8.36 7.43
N GLU A 185 18.52 -9.19 6.85
CA GLU A 185 18.58 -9.42 5.40
C GLU A 185 17.25 -9.95 4.84
N ARG A 186 16.58 -10.86 5.55
CA ARG A 186 15.23 -11.33 5.16
C ARG A 186 14.22 -10.19 5.12
N THR A 187 14.22 -9.32 6.14
CA THR A 187 13.30 -8.17 6.17
C THR A 187 13.61 -7.15 5.07
N LEU A 188 14.89 -6.93 4.75
CA LEU A 188 15.31 -6.04 3.66
C LEU A 188 14.90 -6.62 2.31
N ARG A 189 15.11 -7.92 2.09
CA ARG A 189 14.68 -8.62 0.88
C ARG A 189 13.17 -8.55 0.71
N GLN A 190 12.40 -8.79 1.76
CA GLN A 190 10.94 -8.69 1.73
C GLN A 190 10.47 -7.28 1.34
N LYS A 191 11.03 -6.24 1.97
CA LYS A 191 10.72 -4.83 1.61
C LYS A 191 11.08 -4.52 0.16
N GLY A 192 12.20 -5.03 -0.32
CA GLY A 192 12.61 -4.91 -1.73
C GLY A 192 11.63 -5.58 -2.69
N GLU A 193 11.16 -6.77 -2.35
CA GLU A 193 10.17 -7.52 -3.12
C GLU A 193 8.80 -6.83 -3.16
N GLU A 194 8.32 -6.31 -2.02
CA GLU A 194 7.11 -5.50 -1.91
C GLU A 194 7.18 -4.28 -2.84
N LYS A 195 8.29 -3.53 -2.80
CA LYS A 195 8.48 -2.35 -3.66
C LYS A 195 8.57 -2.70 -5.15
N ILE A 196 9.20 -3.82 -5.51
CA ILE A 196 9.19 -4.33 -6.89
C ILE A 196 7.76 -4.66 -7.32
N ASN A 197 6.96 -5.26 -6.44
CA ASN A 197 5.58 -5.61 -6.76
C ASN A 197 4.70 -4.37 -6.94
N GLU A 198 4.85 -3.36 -6.08
CA GLU A 198 4.20 -2.05 -6.23
C GLU A 198 4.55 -1.39 -7.58
N MET A 199 5.83 -1.38 -7.95
CA MET A 199 6.27 -0.84 -9.24
C MET A 199 5.68 -1.61 -10.43
N LYS A 200 5.58 -2.95 -10.34
CA LYS A 200 4.95 -3.77 -11.38
C LYS A 200 3.47 -3.45 -11.55
N VAL A 201 2.73 -3.31 -10.45
CA VAL A 201 1.31 -2.90 -10.47
C VAL A 201 1.16 -1.50 -11.06
N HIS A 202 2.00 -0.55 -10.64
CA HIS A 202 1.95 0.81 -11.17
C HIS A 202 2.24 0.85 -12.68
N LYS A 203 3.24 0.08 -13.15
CA LYS A 203 3.54 -0.08 -14.57
C LYS A 203 2.33 -0.62 -15.35
N GLY A 204 1.70 -1.69 -14.87
CA GLY A 204 0.52 -2.26 -15.51
C GLY A 204 -0.67 -1.28 -15.55
N ASN A 205 -0.83 -0.46 -14.52
CA ASN A 205 -1.85 0.60 -14.51
C ASN A 205 -1.54 1.69 -15.56
N MET A 206 -0.29 2.13 -15.65
CA MET A 206 0.13 3.12 -16.63
C MET A 206 -0.05 2.60 -18.07
N GLU A 207 0.26 1.33 -18.32
CA GLU A 207 0.05 0.68 -19.62
C GLU A 207 -1.44 0.65 -20.00
N ARG A 208 -2.33 0.32 -19.07
CA ARG A 208 -3.78 0.38 -19.29
C ARG A 208 -4.27 1.80 -19.59
N VAL A 209 -3.84 2.78 -18.81
CA VAL A 209 -4.21 4.19 -19.04
C VAL A 209 -3.70 4.66 -20.40
N THR A 210 -2.46 4.32 -20.75
CA THR A 210 -1.88 4.66 -22.06
C THR A 210 -2.69 4.06 -23.20
N LYS A 211 -3.12 2.80 -23.07
CA LYS A 211 -3.99 2.14 -24.06
C LYS A 211 -5.35 2.83 -24.19
N MET A 212 -6.03 3.13 -23.08
CA MET A 212 -7.32 3.84 -23.11
C MET A 212 -7.19 5.23 -23.73
N VAL A 213 -6.13 5.98 -23.42
CA VAL A 213 -5.88 7.29 -24.03
C VAL A 213 -5.62 7.16 -25.53
N ALA A 214 -4.88 6.15 -25.97
CA ALA A 214 -4.65 5.92 -27.40
C ALA A 214 -5.94 5.58 -28.15
N GLU A 215 -6.80 4.74 -27.55
CA GLU A 215 -8.12 4.40 -28.08
C GLU A 215 -9.02 5.65 -28.17
N GLU A 216 -9.07 6.47 -27.12
CA GLU A 216 -9.86 7.71 -27.09
C GLU A 216 -9.39 8.71 -28.15
N VAL A 217 -8.07 8.91 -28.27
CA VAL A 217 -7.49 9.78 -29.30
C VAL A 217 -7.83 9.27 -30.70
N GLN A 218 -7.84 7.96 -30.91
CA GLN A 218 -8.25 7.37 -32.19
C GLN A 218 -9.74 7.64 -32.47
N VAL A 219 -10.61 7.46 -31.48
CA VAL A 219 -12.05 7.75 -31.60
C VAL A 219 -12.26 9.23 -31.96
N LEU A 220 -11.67 10.16 -31.20
CA LEU A 220 -11.77 11.59 -31.44
C LEU A 220 -11.24 11.99 -32.82
N LYS A 221 -10.15 11.37 -33.27
CA LYS A 221 -9.63 11.60 -34.62
C LYS A 221 -10.64 11.20 -35.69
N THR A 222 -11.24 10.01 -35.57
CA THR A 222 -12.27 9.57 -36.52
C THR A 222 -13.51 10.47 -36.49
N GLN A 223 -13.87 10.98 -35.31
CA GLN A 223 -14.97 11.92 -35.14
C GLN A 223 -14.69 13.25 -35.84
N CYS A 224 -13.50 13.83 -35.62
CA CYS A 224 -13.08 15.06 -36.29
C CYS A 224 -13.06 14.91 -37.82
N ASP A 225 -12.62 13.75 -38.33
CA ASP A 225 -12.63 13.47 -39.77
C ASP A 225 -14.06 13.38 -40.33
N ARG A 226 -15.01 12.77 -39.60
CA ARG A 226 -16.44 12.75 -39.98
C ARG A 226 -17.05 14.15 -39.97
N GLU A 227 -16.81 14.92 -38.92
CA GLU A 227 -17.31 16.30 -38.81
C GLU A 227 -16.79 17.18 -39.94
N ARG A 228 -15.51 17.01 -40.32
CA ARG A 228 -14.93 17.73 -41.46
C ARG A 228 -15.62 17.38 -42.77
N GLU A 229 -15.97 16.12 -42.99
CA GLU A 229 -16.71 15.70 -44.18
C GLU A 229 -18.15 16.22 -44.17
N ASN A 230 -18.84 16.14 -43.03
CA ASN A 230 -20.17 16.70 -42.86
C ASN A 230 -20.18 18.22 -43.12
N ALA A 231 -19.18 18.95 -42.64
CA ALA A 231 -19.04 20.38 -42.90
C ALA A 231 -18.87 20.69 -44.41
N LYS A 232 -18.18 19.84 -45.17
CA LYS A 232 -18.08 20.00 -46.63
C LYS A 232 -19.44 19.76 -47.30
N ILE A 233 -20.16 18.72 -46.90
CA ILE A 233 -21.49 18.40 -47.44
C ILE A 233 -22.44 19.57 -47.19
N LEU A 234 -22.52 20.06 -45.95
CA LEU A 234 -23.35 21.20 -45.58
C LEU A 234 -22.98 22.47 -46.35
N LYS A 235 -21.68 22.71 -46.58
CA LYS A 235 -21.23 23.84 -47.40
C LYS A 235 -21.73 23.72 -48.85
N ILE A 236 -21.61 22.55 -49.47
CA ILE A 236 -22.08 22.29 -50.84
C ILE A 236 -23.60 22.49 -50.91
N GLU A 237 -24.34 21.99 -49.93
CA GLU A 237 -25.79 22.14 -49.84
C GLU A 237 -26.21 23.61 -49.67
N ALA A 238 -25.55 24.35 -48.78
CA ALA A 238 -25.78 25.78 -48.59
C ALA A 238 -25.51 26.57 -49.89
N GLU A 239 -24.42 26.26 -50.61
CA GLU A 239 -24.13 26.87 -51.91
C GLU A 239 -25.19 26.55 -52.96
N LYS A 240 -25.73 25.33 -52.97
CA LYS A 240 -26.82 24.92 -53.86
C LYS A 240 -28.11 25.68 -53.56
N VAL A 241 -28.53 25.71 -52.29
CA VAL A 241 -29.72 26.45 -51.84
C VAL A 241 -29.57 27.95 -52.14
N GLN A 242 -28.38 28.53 -51.97
CA GLN A 242 -28.14 29.93 -52.30
C GLN A 242 -28.28 30.21 -53.80
N LYS A 243 -27.80 29.31 -54.67
CA LYS A 243 -27.99 29.43 -56.13
C LYS A 243 -29.47 29.33 -56.49
N GLU A 244 -30.19 28.36 -55.94
CA GLU A 244 -31.64 28.19 -56.15
C GLU A 244 -32.43 29.42 -55.68
N ARG A 245 -32.11 29.93 -54.48
CA ARG A 245 -32.69 31.17 -53.95
C ARG A 245 -32.43 32.35 -54.88
N ASN A 246 -31.22 32.52 -55.41
CA ASN A 246 -30.91 33.63 -56.32
C ASN A 246 -31.72 33.52 -57.62
N VAL A 247 -31.88 32.31 -58.16
CA VAL A 247 -32.72 32.07 -59.35
C VAL A 247 -34.18 32.39 -59.06
N LEU A 248 -34.73 31.90 -57.96
CA LEU A 248 -36.11 32.17 -57.55
C LEU A 248 -36.34 33.66 -57.25
N ALA A 249 -35.39 34.34 -56.61
CA ALA A 249 -35.47 35.78 -56.35
C ALA A 249 -35.49 36.58 -57.67
N HIS A 250 -34.69 36.18 -58.66
CA HIS A 250 -34.71 36.81 -59.97
C HIS A 250 -36.04 36.57 -60.71
N GLN A 251 -36.54 35.32 -60.70
CA GLN A 251 -37.85 34.99 -61.29
C GLN A 251 -38.99 35.75 -60.61
N SER A 252 -38.97 35.83 -59.27
CA SER A 252 -39.94 36.60 -58.50
C SER A 252 -39.88 38.09 -58.84
N ALA A 253 -38.68 38.67 -59.01
CA ALA A 253 -38.54 40.07 -59.40
C ALA A 253 -39.13 40.36 -60.79
N LEU A 254 -38.93 39.46 -61.77
CA LEU A 254 -39.52 39.58 -63.10
C LEU A 254 -41.05 39.50 -63.07
N LEU A 255 -41.61 38.52 -62.35
CA LEU A 255 -43.06 38.39 -62.20
C LEU A 255 -43.68 39.58 -61.46
N MET A 256 -43.02 40.11 -60.43
CA MET A 256 -43.50 41.29 -59.71
C MET A 256 -43.48 42.56 -60.56
N ALA A 257 -42.54 42.69 -61.49
CA ALA A 257 -42.54 43.78 -62.47
C ALA A 257 -43.77 43.68 -63.40
N GLU A 258 -44.10 42.48 -63.87
CA GLU A 258 -45.25 42.22 -64.74
C GLU A 258 -46.61 42.41 -64.03
N VAL A 259 -46.70 42.00 -62.75
CA VAL A 259 -47.89 42.21 -61.91
C VAL A 259 -48.11 43.68 -61.58
N GLY A 260 -47.03 44.47 -61.47
CA GLY A 260 -47.09 45.91 -61.20
C GLY A 260 -47.73 46.73 -62.32
N ASP A 261 -47.76 46.20 -63.54
CA ASP A 261 -48.38 46.84 -64.71
C ASP A 261 -49.89 46.53 -64.84
N ASP A 262 -50.51 45.81 -63.89
CA ASP A 262 -51.97 45.55 -63.87
C ASP A 262 -52.77 46.83 -63.60
N PRO A 263 -53.55 47.36 -64.57
CA PRO A 263 -54.27 48.61 -64.44
C PRO A 263 -55.37 48.59 -63.35
N ASN A 264 -55.80 47.41 -62.89
CA ASN A 264 -56.82 47.26 -61.85
C ASN A 264 -56.26 46.85 -60.48
N GLY A 265 -54.95 46.56 -60.36
CA GLY A 265 -54.27 46.15 -59.13
C GLY A 265 -54.85 44.90 -58.44
N ARG A 266 -55.69 44.14 -59.13
CA ARG A 266 -56.50 43.06 -58.54
C ARG A 266 -55.65 41.84 -58.24
N LEU A 267 -54.67 41.57 -59.11
CA LEU A 267 -53.69 40.49 -58.93
C LEU A 267 -52.77 40.73 -57.73
N LEU A 268 -52.35 41.98 -57.51
CA LEU A 268 -51.50 42.36 -56.37
C LEU A 268 -52.24 42.15 -55.03
N ALA A 269 -53.53 42.48 -54.96
CA ALA A 269 -54.34 42.27 -53.76
C ALA A 269 -54.48 40.78 -53.37
N VAL A 270 -54.71 39.90 -54.36
CA VAL A 270 -54.77 38.44 -54.12
C VAL A 270 -53.41 37.90 -53.67
N LEU A 271 -52.30 38.40 -54.22
CA LEU A 271 -50.96 38.00 -53.78
C LEU A 271 -50.66 38.41 -52.33
N GLN A 272 -51.11 39.59 -51.89
CA GLN A 272 -51.00 40.02 -50.49
C GLN A 272 -51.83 39.14 -49.54
N GLU A 273 -53.04 38.74 -49.95
CA GLU A 273 -53.87 37.82 -49.19
C GLU A 273 -53.20 36.43 -49.08
N VAL A 274 -52.64 35.91 -50.18
CA VAL A 274 -51.87 34.66 -50.18
C VAL A 274 -50.62 34.77 -49.30
N GLU A 275 -49.90 35.90 -49.29
CA GLU A 275 -48.77 36.12 -48.39
C GLU A 275 -49.21 36.10 -46.92
N SER A 276 -50.33 36.74 -46.60
CA SER A 276 -50.88 36.77 -45.25
C SER A 276 -51.28 35.36 -44.76
N LEU A 277 -51.92 34.56 -45.63
CA LEU A 277 -52.30 33.18 -45.34
C LEU A 277 -51.06 32.28 -45.20
N LYS A 278 -50.03 32.46 -46.03
CA LYS A 278 -48.76 31.72 -45.90
C LYS A 278 -48.06 32.02 -44.59
N ARG A 279 -48.01 33.28 -44.17
CA ARG A 279 -47.38 33.69 -42.90
C ARG A 279 -48.08 33.06 -41.70
N LEU A 280 -49.42 33.08 -41.70
CA LEU A 280 -50.22 32.41 -40.67
C LEU A 280 -50.00 30.89 -40.67
N LEU A 281 -49.89 30.27 -41.85
CA LEU A 281 -49.62 28.84 -41.96
C LEU A 281 -48.22 28.47 -41.43
N GLU A 282 -47.19 29.25 -41.75
CA GLU A 282 -45.82 29.06 -41.23
C GLU A 282 -45.77 29.25 -39.71
N GLU A 283 -46.48 30.26 -39.19
CA GLU A 283 -46.60 30.48 -37.74
C GLU A 283 -47.26 29.28 -37.04
N GLU A 284 -48.37 28.78 -37.57
CA GLU A 284 -49.04 27.58 -37.05
C GLU A 284 -48.17 26.33 -37.16
N GLN A 285 -47.44 26.15 -38.27
CA GLN A 285 -46.50 25.02 -38.41
C GLN A 285 -45.36 25.11 -37.38
N GLN A 286 -44.80 26.31 -37.16
CA GLN A 286 -43.75 26.53 -36.17
C GLN A 286 -44.27 26.30 -34.73
N ASN A 287 -45.48 26.76 -34.43
CA ASN A 287 -46.15 26.52 -33.15
C ASN A 287 -46.34 25.02 -32.89
N HIS A 288 -46.84 24.27 -33.88
CA HIS A 288 -46.99 22.82 -33.77
C HIS A 288 -45.65 22.11 -33.61
N ALA A 289 -44.63 22.48 -34.40
CA ALA A 289 -43.30 21.89 -34.30
C ALA A 289 -42.68 22.10 -32.90
N SER A 290 -42.82 23.31 -32.34
CA SER A 290 -42.37 23.61 -30.98
C SER A 290 -43.13 22.81 -29.92
N GLN A 291 -44.45 22.65 -30.06
CA GLN A 291 -45.23 21.80 -29.15
C GLN A 291 -44.78 20.33 -29.21
N VAL A 292 -44.55 19.79 -30.40
CA VAL A 292 -44.06 18.42 -30.58
C VAL A 292 -42.70 18.24 -29.93
N GLN A 293 -41.78 19.18 -30.15
CA GLN A 293 -40.45 19.14 -29.52
C GLN A 293 -40.55 19.16 -27.99
N MET A 294 -41.35 20.06 -27.42
CA MET A 294 -41.55 20.13 -25.97
C MET A 294 -42.17 18.85 -25.38
N LEU A 295 -43.07 18.19 -26.12
CA LEU A 295 -43.63 16.90 -25.72
C LEU A 295 -42.58 15.77 -25.80
N GLN A 296 -41.70 15.80 -26.80
CA GLN A 296 -40.59 14.84 -26.93
C GLN A 296 -39.58 15.01 -25.79
N GLU A 297 -39.16 16.24 -25.47
CA GLU A 297 -38.25 16.53 -24.37
C GLU A 297 -38.83 16.05 -23.02
N LYS A 298 -40.13 16.27 -22.79
CA LYS A 298 -40.81 15.74 -21.59
C LYS A 298 -40.87 14.22 -21.54
N LEU A 299 -40.98 13.57 -22.70
CA LEU A 299 -40.97 12.11 -22.77
C LEU A 299 -39.56 11.58 -22.49
N GLU A 300 -38.54 12.17 -23.09
CA GLU A 300 -37.14 11.82 -22.88
C GLU A 300 -36.69 12.06 -21.44
N GLU A 301 -37.14 13.15 -20.80
CA GLU A 301 -36.92 13.39 -19.37
C GLU A 301 -37.54 12.29 -18.50
N LYS A 302 -38.74 11.79 -18.87
CA LYS A 302 -39.40 10.67 -18.19
C LYS A 302 -38.72 9.33 -18.46
N GLU A 303 -38.09 9.19 -19.62
CA GLU A 303 -37.31 8.02 -20.03
C GLU A 303 -35.84 8.09 -19.55
N SER A 304 -35.43 9.17 -18.88
CA SER A 304 -34.11 9.32 -18.29
C SER A 304 -33.84 8.19 -17.29
N ASN A 305 -33.08 7.20 -17.77
CA ASN A 305 -32.69 5.98 -17.08
C ASN A 305 -32.00 6.18 -15.73
N VAL A 306 -31.67 7.40 -15.31
CA VAL A 306 -30.93 7.65 -14.06
C VAL A 306 -31.70 7.15 -12.84
N GLU A 307 -33.02 7.36 -12.78
CA GLU A 307 -33.82 6.80 -11.67
C GLU A 307 -33.88 5.28 -11.72
N PHE A 308 -33.93 4.71 -12.92
CA PHE A 308 -33.92 3.26 -13.14
C PHE A 308 -32.58 2.63 -12.75
N GLU A 309 -31.46 3.20 -13.19
CA GLU A 309 -30.09 2.79 -12.86
C GLU A 309 -29.82 2.87 -11.35
N ILE A 310 -30.28 3.94 -10.69
CA ILE A 310 -30.17 4.07 -9.22
C ILE A 310 -30.95 2.95 -8.52
N VAL A 311 -32.15 2.62 -9.00
CA VAL A 311 -32.96 1.54 -8.42
C VAL A 311 -32.34 0.17 -8.70
N GLU A 312 -31.77 -0.04 -9.88
CA GLU A 312 -31.08 -1.28 -10.26
C GLU A 312 -29.82 -1.51 -9.42
N GLU A 313 -29.00 -0.48 -9.22
CA GLU A 313 -27.82 -0.59 -8.34
C GLU A 313 -28.20 -0.75 -6.87
N LYS A 314 -29.29 -0.11 -6.40
CA LYS A 314 -29.85 -0.37 -5.05
C LYS A 314 -30.33 -1.81 -4.90
N LEU A 315 -30.98 -2.37 -5.93
CA LEU A 315 -31.43 -3.74 -5.93
C LEU A 315 -30.24 -4.71 -5.85
N LYS A 316 -29.22 -4.48 -6.67
CA LYS A 316 -27.98 -5.28 -6.71
C LYS A 316 -27.22 -5.26 -5.37
N LEU A 317 -27.17 -4.10 -4.71
CA LEU A 317 -26.63 -3.99 -3.36
C LEU A 317 -27.43 -4.83 -2.37
N ALA A 318 -28.76 -4.71 -2.38
CA ALA A 318 -29.64 -5.49 -1.50
C ALA A 318 -29.52 -7.00 -1.74
N GLU A 319 -29.42 -7.44 -3.00
CA GLU A 319 -29.18 -8.84 -3.37
C GLU A 319 -27.83 -9.35 -2.83
N SER A 320 -26.76 -8.54 -2.92
CA SER A 320 -25.45 -8.91 -2.39
C SER A 320 -25.43 -9.01 -0.86
N GLU A 321 -26.13 -8.12 -0.17
CA GLU A 321 -26.28 -8.18 1.29
C GLU A 321 -27.07 -9.41 1.72
N LEU A 322 -28.13 -9.75 0.98
CA LEU A 322 -28.92 -10.97 1.22
C LEU A 322 -28.07 -12.23 1.07
N GLU A 323 -27.25 -12.32 0.02
CA GLU A 323 -26.36 -13.47 -0.22
C GLU A 323 -25.35 -13.65 0.94
N VAL A 324 -24.76 -12.56 1.43
CA VAL A 324 -23.84 -12.62 2.59
C VAL A 324 -24.55 -13.10 3.85
N VAL A 325 -25.78 -12.64 4.07
CA VAL A 325 -26.60 -13.07 5.21
C VAL A 325 -26.96 -14.56 5.09
N LEU A 326 -27.33 -15.04 3.90
CA LEU A 326 -27.63 -16.45 3.64
C LEU A 326 -26.39 -17.32 3.88
N GLN A 327 -25.22 -16.96 3.36
CA GLN A 327 -23.97 -17.70 3.60
C GLN A 327 -23.56 -17.70 5.08
N ARG A 328 -23.87 -16.64 5.81
CA ARG A 328 -23.64 -16.59 7.26
C ARG A 328 -24.61 -17.52 8.00
N ALA A 329 -25.88 -17.53 7.61
CA ALA A 329 -26.88 -18.43 8.17
C ALA A 329 -26.51 -19.90 7.91
N GLU A 330 -26.15 -20.26 6.68
CA GLU A 330 -25.75 -21.62 6.31
C GLU A 330 -24.53 -22.10 7.12
N ARG A 331 -23.52 -21.24 7.31
CA ARG A 331 -22.35 -21.57 8.15
C ARG A 331 -22.74 -21.76 9.62
N ALA A 332 -23.65 -20.95 10.14
CA ALA A 332 -24.14 -21.08 11.50
C ALA A 332 -24.95 -22.39 11.68
N GLU A 333 -25.80 -22.73 10.71
CA GLU A 333 -26.58 -23.97 10.68
C GLU A 333 -25.67 -25.21 10.65
N LYS A 334 -24.63 -25.22 9.79
CA LYS A 334 -23.63 -26.32 9.76
C LYS A 334 -22.90 -26.48 11.08
N ALA A 335 -22.47 -25.37 11.70
CA ALA A 335 -21.80 -25.42 13.00
C ALA A 335 -22.74 -25.91 14.12
N MET A 336 -24.03 -25.58 14.07
CA MET A 336 -25.02 -26.11 15.00
C MET A 336 -25.22 -27.62 14.80
N GLU A 337 -25.31 -28.09 13.55
CA GLU A 337 -25.43 -29.52 13.24
C GLU A 337 -24.20 -30.31 13.74
N GLU A 338 -22.99 -29.80 13.53
CA GLU A 338 -21.76 -30.39 14.06
C GLU A 338 -21.77 -30.48 15.59
N LEU A 339 -22.17 -29.38 16.25
CA LEU A 339 -22.25 -29.34 17.71
C LEU A 339 -23.32 -30.30 18.25
N GLU A 340 -24.48 -30.39 17.60
CA GLU A 340 -25.53 -31.36 17.92
C GLU A 340 -25.02 -32.80 17.80
N ASN A 341 -24.24 -33.11 16.75
CA ASN A 341 -23.60 -34.42 16.56
C ASN A 341 -22.58 -34.73 17.68
N VAL A 342 -21.73 -33.76 18.05
CA VAL A 342 -20.77 -33.91 19.16
C VAL A 342 -21.51 -34.15 20.48
N VAL A 343 -22.56 -33.36 20.77
CA VAL A 343 -23.39 -33.54 21.96
C VAL A 343 -24.03 -34.93 21.98
N ARG A 344 -24.51 -35.43 20.83
CA ARG A 344 -25.05 -36.79 20.71
C ARG A 344 -24.01 -37.87 21.04
N CYS A 345 -22.81 -37.76 20.47
CA CYS A 345 -21.69 -38.68 20.75
C CYS A 345 -21.24 -38.65 22.22
N LEU A 346 -21.15 -37.47 22.82
CA LEU A 346 -20.78 -37.33 24.24
C LEU A 346 -21.85 -37.93 25.15
N LYS A 347 -23.15 -37.70 24.87
CA LYS A 347 -24.24 -38.33 25.61
C LYS A 347 -24.16 -39.86 25.56
N GLN A 348 -23.85 -40.43 24.39
CA GLN A 348 -23.66 -41.87 24.25
C GLN A 348 -22.46 -42.37 25.09
N LYS A 349 -21.30 -41.72 25.00
CA LYS A 349 -20.11 -42.09 25.79
C LYS A 349 -20.33 -41.98 27.31
N VAL A 350 -21.05 -40.95 27.76
CA VAL A 350 -21.41 -40.79 29.18
C VAL A 350 -22.28 -41.97 29.61
N SER A 351 -23.29 -42.34 28.82
CA SER A 351 -24.13 -43.51 29.09
C SER A 351 -23.31 -44.83 29.17
N GLU A 352 -22.34 -45.03 28.28
CA GLU A 352 -21.46 -46.21 28.29
C GLU A 352 -20.52 -46.24 29.52
N LEU A 353 -20.05 -45.08 29.99
CA LEU A 353 -19.21 -44.98 31.18
C LEU A 353 -20.01 -45.19 32.46
N GLU A 354 -21.23 -44.67 32.54
CA GLU A 354 -22.17 -44.94 33.64
C GLU A 354 -22.46 -46.45 33.75
N GLU A 355 -22.62 -47.15 32.62
CA GLU A 355 -22.78 -48.60 32.60
C GLU A 355 -21.53 -49.35 33.10
N LYS A 356 -20.31 -48.87 32.78
CA LYS A 356 -19.05 -49.49 33.23
C LYS A 356 -18.76 -49.28 34.72
N VAL A 357 -19.16 -48.16 35.31
CA VAL A 357 -18.98 -47.87 36.75
C VAL A 357 -19.92 -48.72 37.63
N SER A 358 -20.98 -49.30 37.05
CA SER A 358 -21.92 -50.17 37.78
C SER A 358 -21.43 -51.60 38.08
N LYS A 359 -20.22 -52.01 37.63
CA LYS A 359 -19.62 -53.33 37.95
C LYS A 359 -18.69 -53.25 39.18
N PRO A 360 -18.76 -54.21 40.15
CA PRO A 360 -18.09 -54.10 41.44
C PRO A 360 -16.57 -54.40 41.37
N PRO A 361 -15.74 -53.84 42.28
CA PRO A 361 -14.28 -53.98 42.23
C PRO A 361 -13.77 -55.29 42.89
N PRO A 362 -12.59 -55.82 42.49
CA PRO A 362 -11.94 -56.96 43.13
C PRO A 362 -11.19 -56.58 44.44
N PRO A 363 -10.89 -57.55 45.33
CA PRO A 363 -10.46 -57.32 46.72
C PRO A 363 -8.96 -56.98 46.89
N PRO A 364 -8.55 -56.39 48.03
CA PRO A 364 -7.22 -55.82 48.27
C PRO A 364 -6.21 -56.82 48.86
N LEU A 365 -4.91 -56.58 48.60
CA LEU A 365 -3.76 -57.25 49.23
C LEU A 365 -3.09 -56.35 50.30
N PRO A 366 -2.37 -56.92 51.30
CA PRO A 366 -2.05 -56.30 52.59
C PRO A 366 -0.73 -55.48 52.66
N PRO A 367 -0.54 -54.61 53.69
CA PRO A 367 0.65 -53.77 53.95
C PRO A 367 1.63 -54.41 54.98
N PRO A 368 2.94 -54.05 55.03
CA PRO A 368 3.45 -53.02 55.98
C PRO A 368 4.75 -52.26 55.53
N LEU A 369 4.88 -50.93 55.66
CA LEU A 369 5.43 -50.06 56.76
C LEU A 369 6.85 -49.45 56.45
N PRO A 370 7.22 -48.28 57.05
CA PRO A 370 8.07 -47.17 56.53
C PRO A 370 9.41 -47.08 57.34
N PRO A 371 10.25 -45.99 57.45
CA PRO A 371 10.01 -44.56 57.19
C PRO A 371 11.23 -43.65 56.79
N LEU A 372 11.00 -42.32 56.85
CA LEU A 372 11.93 -41.19 57.06
C LEU A 372 12.58 -40.59 55.78
N SER A 373 12.83 -39.28 55.63
CA SER A 373 12.57 -38.05 56.40
C SER A 373 13.11 -36.85 55.58
N MET A 374 12.73 -35.62 56.00
CA MET A 374 13.38 -34.32 55.75
C MET A 374 13.13 -33.62 54.40
N SER A 375 13.19 -32.30 54.25
CA SER A 375 12.98 -31.09 55.09
C SER A 375 13.46 -29.89 54.25
N MET A 376 12.87 -28.70 54.47
CA MET A 376 13.38 -27.34 54.14
C MET A 376 13.45 -26.92 52.65
N ALA A 377 12.98 -25.76 52.16
CA ALA A 377 12.92 -24.34 52.59
C ALA A 377 13.98 -23.45 51.86
N GLY A 378 13.57 -22.22 51.51
CA GLY A 378 14.44 -21.12 50.98
C GLY A 378 14.09 -20.70 49.55
N HIS A 379 13.49 -19.53 49.24
CA HIS A 379 14.01 -18.14 49.30
C HIS A 379 15.34 -17.99 48.51
N SER A 380 15.64 -17.01 47.65
CA SER A 380 15.26 -15.60 47.53
C SER A 380 15.78 -15.01 46.20
N SER A 381 15.16 -13.91 45.79
CA SER A 381 15.52 -12.85 44.83
C SER A 381 16.98 -12.35 44.85
N ILE A 382 17.48 -11.86 43.70
CA ILE A 382 18.52 -10.81 43.60
C ILE A 382 18.21 -9.84 42.43
N LYS A 383 18.48 -8.55 42.67
CA LYS A 383 18.31 -7.39 41.78
C LYS A 383 19.67 -6.74 41.43
N LEU A 384 19.71 -6.11 40.24
CA LEU A 384 20.44 -4.89 39.80
C LEU A 384 21.99 -4.89 39.71
N LEU A 385 22.53 -4.42 38.57
CA LEU A 385 23.14 -3.08 38.44
C LEU A 385 23.38 -2.66 36.96
N THR A 386 23.33 -1.35 36.74
CA THR A 386 23.40 -0.59 35.47
C THR A 386 24.81 -0.01 35.25
N LYS A 387 25.26 0.18 33.99
CA LYS A 387 26.06 1.36 33.60
C LYS A 387 26.08 1.63 32.08
N GLU A 388 25.95 2.91 31.74
CA GLU A 388 25.97 3.56 30.42
C GLU A 388 27.26 3.41 29.60
N LYS A 389 27.13 3.50 28.27
CA LYS A 389 27.91 4.48 27.48
C LYS A 389 27.23 4.84 26.14
N LEU A 390 27.12 6.15 25.90
CA LEU A 390 26.75 6.80 24.65
C LEU A 390 27.93 6.78 23.66
N ILE A 391 27.72 6.36 22.41
CA ILE A 391 28.37 6.94 21.23
C ILE A 391 27.36 6.95 20.08
N SER A 392 27.08 8.15 19.60
CA SER A 392 26.29 8.47 18.41
C SER A 392 27.19 8.37 17.19
N GLU A 393 26.76 7.70 16.12
CA GLU A 393 27.25 8.05 14.78
C GLU A 393 26.16 7.88 13.72
N ARG A 394 26.07 8.91 12.89
CA ARG A 394 25.05 9.21 11.87
C ARG A 394 25.18 8.27 10.68
N SER A 395 24.06 7.74 10.19
CA SER A 395 23.98 7.05 8.90
C SER A 395 23.60 8.03 7.78
N ALA A 396 24.41 8.06 6.72
CA ALA A 396 24.31 8.91 5.53
C ALA A 396 23.03 8.69 4.70
N VAL A 397 22.27 7.62 4.98
CA VAL A 397 20.99 7.31 4.34
C VAL A 397 19.92 8.35 4.70
N ARG A 398 20.01 8.95 5.90
CA ARG A 398 19.05 9.93 6.40
C ARG A 398 19.25 11.33 5.83
N ASP A 399 20.46 11.65 5.39
CA ASP A 399 20.76 12.92 4.69
C ASP A 399 20.38 12.86 3.20
N MET A 400 20.33 11.66 2.60
CA MET A 400 19.80 11.45 1.24
C MET A 400 18.28 11.69 1.15
N GLU A 401 17.52 11.36 2.19
CA GLU A 401 16.07 11.61 2.25
C GLU A 401 15.74 13.12 2.23
N ASN A 402 16.52 13.95 2.94
CA ASN A 402 16.28 15.39 3.01
C ASN A 402 16.67 16.13 1.71
N MET A 403 17.70 15.68 0.99
CA MET A 403 18.21 16.36 -0.22
C MET A 403 17.42 16.02 -1.51
N LEU A 404 16.67 14.92 -1.50
CA LEU A 404 15.85 14.47 -2.64
C LEU A 404 14.43 15.05 -2.63
N GLY A 405 14.03 15.84 -1.62
CA GLY A 405 12.75 16.56 -1.61
C GLY A 405 11.53 15.66 -1.52
N ILE A 406 11.69 14.44 -0.99
CA ILE A 406 10.59 13.53 -0.72
C ILE A 406 9.93 14.01 0.58
N THR A 407 8.84 14.77 0.47
CA THR A 407 8.07 15.22 1.64
C THR A 407 7.51 14.00 2.38
N PRO A 408 7.84 13.77 3.67
CA PRO A 408 7.05 12.89 4.50
C PRO A 408 5.76 13.62 4.83
N LYS A 409 4.61 12.97 4.62
CA LYS A 409 3.36 13.41 5.23
C LYS A 409 3.56 13.44 6.75
N LYS A 410 3.36 14.62 7.34
CA LYS A 410 3.40 14.86 8.79
C LYS A 410 2.49 13.86 9.52
N THR A 411 3.08 13.08 10.42
CA THR A 411 2.40 12.56 11.61
C THR A 411 3.16 13.11 12.84
N PRO A 412 2.44 13.45 13.92
CA PRO A 412 3.00 14.25 15.00
C PRO A 412 4.03 13.46 15.79
N ALA A 413 5.12 14.14 16.14
CA ALA A 413 6.11 13.65 17.09
C ALA A 413 5.44 13.43 18.45
N VAL A 414 5.33 12.17 18.88
CA VAL A 414 5.13 11.82 20.28
C VAL A 414 6.51 11.61 20.88
N ALA A 415 6.90 12.53 21.75
CA ALA A 415 8.05 12.39 22.63
C ALA A 415 7.92 11.06 23.41
N GLN A 416 8.88 10.14 23.25
CA GLN A 416 8.90 8.84 23.93
C GLN A 416 9.60 8.89 25.30
N GLN A 417 9.94 10.07 25.82
CA GLN A 417 10.54 10.23 27.15
C GLN A 417 9.54 10.41 28.32
N PRO A 418 8.30 10.92 28.18
CA PRO A 418 7.37 11.03 29.32
C PRO A 418 6.76 9.68 29.73
N ALA A 419 6.65 8.72 28.81
CA ALA A 419 5.95 7.46 29.05
C ALA A 419 6.74 6.50 29.95
N ILE A 420 8.07 6.59 29.95
CA ILE A 420 8.94 5.71 30.75
C ILE A 420 8.91 6.16 32.23
N ASP A 421 8.94 7.47 32.49
CA ASP A 421 8.85 8.01 33.85
C ASP A 421 7.47 7.78 34.49
N ASP A 422 6.39 7.85 33.70
CA ASP A 422 5.03 7.57 34.19
C ASP A 422 4.84 6.09 34.56
N ILE A 423 5.43 5.16 33.78
CA ILE A 423 5.42 3.72 34.10
C ILE A 423 6.23 3.46 35.38
N ILE A 424 7.38 4.12 35.55
CA ILE A 424 8.21 4.00 36.76
C ILE A 424 7.49 4.58 37.99
N SER A 425 6.79 5.70 37.84
CA SER A 425 5.98 6.33 38.89
C SER A 425 4.79 5.45 39.31
N GLN A 426 4.10 4.81 38.35
CA GLN A 426 3.01 3.86 38.63
C GLN A 426 3.49 2.58 39.32
N ILE A 427 4.68 2.08 38.98
CA ILE A 427 5.30 0.93 39.66
C ILE A 427 5.70 1.32 41.09
N LYS A 428 6.29 2.50 41.30
CA LYS A 428 6.68 3.00 42.64
C LYS A 428 5.46 3.31 43.52
N GLY A 429 4.33 3.70 42.93
CA GLY A 429 3.08 4.00 43.63
C GLY A 429 2.17 2.79 43.88
N GLY A 430 2.60 1.57 43.57
CA GLY A 430 1.84 0.35 43.84
C GLY A 430 0.56 0.17 43.01
N ARG A 431 0.39 0.94 41.91
CA ARG A 431 -0.80 0.91 41.04
C ARG A 431 -0.63 0.03 39.79
N PHE A 432 0.39 -0.83 39.76
CA PHE A 432 0.58 -1.78 38.66
C PHE A 432 -0.31 -3.01 38.86
N THR A 433 -1.52 -2.99 38.29
CA THR A 433 -2.37 -4.19 38.21
C THR A 433 -1.89 -5.09 37.08
N LEU A 434 -1.64 -6.37 37.38
CA LEU A 434 -1.23 -7.40 36.43
C LEU A 434 -2.17 -7.39 35.21
N LYS A 435 -1.61 -7.33 33.99
CA LYS A 435 -2.39 -7.11 32.77
C LYS A 435 -3.45 -8.20 32.57
N HIS A 436 -4.65 -7.76 32.16
CA HIS A 436 -5.76 -8.62 31.77
C HIS A 436 -5.34 -9.63 30.70
N THR A 437 -5.74 -10.89 30.88
CA THR A 437 -5.49 -12.00 29.96
C THR A 437 -6.04 -11.71 28.56
N ASP A 438 -5.40 -12.26 27.53
CA ASP A 438 -5.73 -12.00 26.11
C ASP A 438 -7.22 -12.17 25.77
N LYS A 439 -7.94 -13.05 26.46
CA LYS A 439 -9.40 -13.20 26.34
C LYS A 439 -10.19 -11.91 26.58
N GLN A 440 -9.82 -11.09 27.56
CA GLN A 440 -10.52 -9.83 27.84
C GLN A 440 -10.12 -8.72 26.88
N ARG A 441 -8.88 -8.73 26.36
CA ARG A 441 -8.43 -7.81 25.31
C ARG A 441 -9.12 -8.11 23.98
N GLU A 442 -9.42 -9.38 23.72
CA GLU A 442 -10.16 -9.82 22.54
C GLU A 442 -11.66 -9.51 22.64
N GLU A 443 -12.27 -9.65 23.82
CA GLU A 443 -13.64 -9.19 24.06
C GLU A 443 -13.79 -7.66 23.96
N GLU A 444 -12.79 -6.89 24.42
CA GLU A 444 -12.81 -5.43 24.26
C GLU A 444 -12.61 -5.02 22.79
N ARG A 445 -11.75 -5.72 22.03
CA ARG A 445 -11.62 -5.54 20.58
C ARG A 445 -12.90 -5.89 19.84
N LYS A 446 -13.58 -6.97 20.22
CA LYS A 446 -14.85 -7.39 19.62
C LYS A 446 -15.97 -6.38 19.91
N ARG A 447 -16.05 -5.84 21.14
CA ARG A 447 -16.99 -4.76 21.47
C ARG A 447 -16.69 -3.44 20.76
N ARG A 448 -15.41 -3.10 20.56
CA ARG A 448 -15.01 -1.90 19.79
C ARG A 448 -15.33 -2.07 18.31
N GLN A 449 -15.12 -3.25 17.75
CA GLN A 449 -15.40 -3.56 16.35
C GLN A 449 -16.91 -3.68 16.06
N GLU A 450 -17.71 -4.13 17.03
CA GLU A 450 -19.18 -4.09 16.97
C GLU A 450 -19.72 -2.65 17.06
N ALA A 451 -19.07 -1.76 17.84
CA ALA A 451 -19.42 -0.33 17.90
C ALA A 451 -18.94 0.48 16.68
N GLU A 452 -17.93 -0.01 15.96
CA GLU A 452 -17.43 0.60 14.71
C GLU A 452 -18.22 0.10 13.49
N ASN A 453 -18.77 -1.12 13.54
CA ASN A 453 -19.68 -1.68 12.52
C ASN A 453 -21.12 -1.17 12.62
N THR A 454 -21.50 -0.46 13.69
CA THR A 454 -22.72 0.35 13.67
C THR A 454 -22.48 1.60 12.83
N SER A 455 -22.94 1.57 11.58
CA SER A 455 -22.85 2.68 10.62
C SER A 455 -23.22 4.02 11.29
N PRO A 456 -22.50 5.13 11.02
CA PRO A 456 -22.80 6.46 11.56
C PRO A 456 -24.26 6.88 11.38
N ALA A 457 -24.92 6.42 10.32
CA ALA A 457 -26.34 6.63 10.05
C ALA A 457 -27.26 5.96 11.10
N VAL A 458 -26.88 4.80 11.64
CA VAL A 458 -27.62 4.08 12.69
C VAL A 458 -27.45 4.78 14.05
N SER A 459 -26.27 5.35 14.31
CA SER A 459 -26.02 6.19 15.50
C SER A 459 -26.81 7.49 15.45
N GLU A 460 -26.87 8.17 14.30
CA GLU A 460 -27.72 9.34 14.10
C GLU A 460 -29.22 9.01 14.19
N MET A 461 -29.68 7.90 13.60
CA MET A 461 -31.07 7.45 13.73
C MET A 461 -31.45 7.13 15.18
N LEU A 462 -30.57 6.46 15.93
CA LEU A 462 -30.78 6.20 17.37
C LEU A 462 -30.78 7.49 18.19
N ASN A 463 -29.97 8.48 17.81
CA ASN A 463 -29.94 9.79 18.46
C ASN A 463 -31.21 10.61 18.14
N ILE A 464 -31.72 10.53 16.91
CA ILE A 464 -33.00 11.11 16.48
C ILE A 464 -34.17 10.40 17.21
N LEU A 465 -34.19 9.07 17.26
CA LEU A 465 -35.18 8.29 18.02
C LEU A 465 -35.12 8.58 19.53
N GLY A 466 -33.91 8.75 20.08
CA GLY A 466 -33.69 9.11 21.48
C GLY A 466 -34.20 10.52 21.81
N THR A 467 -34.01 11.49 20.91
CA THR A 467 -34.51 12.85 21.08
C THR A 467 -36.03 12.95 20.84
N MET A 468 -36.59 12.16 19.93
CA MET A 468 -38.04 12.02 19.75
C MET A 468 -38.72 11.40 20.98
N ARG A 469 -38.13 10.35 21.56
CA ARG A 469 -38.66 9.70 22.77
C ARG A 469 -38.65 10.62 24.00
N ARG A 470 -37.69 11.56 24.09
CA ARG A 470 -37.65 12.57 25.15
C ARG A 470 -38.61 13.74 24.93
N ARG A 471 -39.05 14.00 23.69
CA ARG A 471 -40.06 15.03 23.36
C ARG A 471 -41.51 14.53 23.47
N ALA A 472 -41.74 13.23 23.53
CA ALA A 472 -43.06 12.65 23.79
C ALA A 472 -43.42 12.66 25.29
N LYS A 473 -43.61 13.86 25.87
CA LYS A 473 -44.50 14.01 27.03
C LYS A 473 -45.91 14.32 26.49
N PRO A 474 -46.97 13.61 26.92
CA PRO A 474 -48.32 13.93 26.47
C PRO A 474 -48.75 15.24 27.14
N ILE A 475 -48.80 16.32 26.36
CA ILE A 475 -49.53 17.53 26.75
C ILE A 475 -51.02 17.18 26.63
N ARG A 476 -51.65 16.89 27.77
CA ARG A 476 -53.11 16.92 27.90
C ARG A 476 -53.57 18.35 27.62
N GLN A 477 -54.05 18.62 26.40
CA GLN A 477 -54.88 19.79 26.13
C GLN A 477 -56.33 19.40 26.37
N SER A 478 -56.88 19.93 27.46
CA SER A 478 -58.32 19.92 27.75
C SER A 478 -59.02 20.87 26.77
N PHE A 479 -59.81 20.32 25.86
CA PHE A 479 -60.81 21.08 25.13
C PHE A 479 -61.95 21.48 26.09
N LYS A 480 -62.14 22.79 26.28
CA LYS A 480 -63.37 23.35 26.82
C LYS A 480 -64.16 23.95 25.66
N PHE A 481 -65.33 23.38 25.41
CA PHE A 481 -66.41 24.03 24.67
C PHE A 481 -66.99 25.16 25.52
N ALA A 482 -67.26 26.30 24.91
CA ALA A 482 -68.26 27.25 25.38
C ALA A 482 -68.83 27.98 24.16
N ASP A 483 -70.16 27.95 24.10
CA ASP A 483 -71.03 28.42 23.04
C ASP A 483 -70.94 29.94 22.78
N ALA A 484 -71.35 30.30 21.57
CA ALA A 484 -71.93 31.60 21.21
C ALA A 484 -73.20 31.91 22.05
N PRO A 485 -73.90 33.07 21.97
CA PRO A 485 -73.77 34.15 20.99
C PRO A 485 -73.86 35.59 21.55
N SER A 486 -73.50 36.56 20.71
CA SER A 486 -74.30 37.76 20.38
C SER A 486 -73.72 38.41 19.14
#